data_AF-A0A6I7YU74-F1
#
_entry.id   AF-A0A6I7YU74-F1
#
_cell.length_a   1.000
_cell.length_b   1.000
_cell.length_c   1.000
_cell.angle_alpha   90.00
_cell.angle_beta   90.00
_cell.angle_gamma   90.00
#
_symmetry.space_group_name_H-M   'P 1'
#
loop_
_entity.id
_entity.type
_entity.pdbx_description
1 polymer ?
#
loop_
_entity_poly.entity_id
_entity_poly.type
_entity_poly.pdbx_seq_one_letter_code
_entity_poly.pdbx_strand_id
1 'polypeptide(L)'
;MDLAHSRADRTHVRQFDETFRVHEYGPSVAVTANNRATAESVACSPHAPCRSIALSFQIVTTSGRNARLINTTNISRALNEHCAGCETFAGSYQFVVATPRAFTLSGRARDELAGLGRRAAALRSSSLPVDRIRQYADELAREVKTLLDREAARAPRGGGSDPLADFDPTVTMHRHVR
;
A
#
# COMPACT_ATOMS: atom_id res chain seq x y z
N MET A 1 9.56 7.03 3.35
CA MET A 1 9.49 6.10 2.21
C MET A 1 9.15 4.75 2.80
N ASP A 2 8.13 4.08 2.27
CA ASP A 2 7.80 2.71 2.64
C ASP A 2 8.37 1.75 1.60
N LEU A 3 8.90 0.62 2.06
CA LEU A 3 9.62 -0.36 1.25
C LEU A 3 9.34 -1.76 1.79
N ALA A 4 8.83 -2.63 0.91
CA ALA A 4 8.90 -4.07 1.08
C ALA A 4 9.93 -4.66 0.10
N HIS A 5 10.87 -5.46 0.58
CA HIS A 5 11.88 -6.12 -0.23
C HIS A 5 12.01 -7.60 0.15
N SER A 6 11.76 -8.48 -0.82
CA SER A 6 11.92 -9.93 -0.67
C SER A 6 12.90 -10.46 -1.71
N ARG A 7 13.79 -11.35 -1.29
CA ARG A 7 14.75 -12.02 -2.18
C ARG A 7 14.88 -13.49 -1.82
N ALA A 8 14.41 -14.38 -2.69
CA ALA A 8 14.55 -15.82 -2.53
C ALA A 8 15.72 -16.37 -3.38
N ASP A 9 16.39 -17.38 -2.85
CA ASP A 9 17.54 -18.06 -3.50
C ASP A 9 17.61 -19.55 -3.11
N ARG A 10 18.65 -20.25 -3.56
CA ARG A 10 18.87 -21.69 -3.30
C ARG A 10 18.92 -22.07 -1.81
N THR A 11 19.33 -21.16 -0.94
CA THR A 11 19.41 -21.38 0.51
C THR A 11 18.10 -21.02 1.19
N HIS A 12 17.40 -20.01 0.64
CA HIS A 12 16.15 -19.49 1.17
C HIS A 12 15.06 -19.48 0.08
N VAL A 13 14.50 -20.66 -0.19
CA VAL A 13 13.58 -20.87 -1.32
C VAL A 13 12.21 -20.19 -1.17
N ARG A 14 11.87 -19.72 0.04
CA ARG A 14 10.62 -18.99 0.31
C ARG A 14 10.93 -17.74 1.12
N GLN A 15 10.64 -16.58 0.53
CA GLN A 15 10.82 -15.29 1.15
C GLN A 15 9.57 -14.44 0.97
N PHE A 16 9.29 -13.65 1.99
CA PHE A 16 8.11 -12.81 2.06
C PHE A 16 8.45 -11.59 2.90
N ASP A 17 8.14 -10.41 2.37
CA ASP A 17 8.22 -9.16 3.10
C ASP A 17 6.95 -8.33 2.89
N GLU A 18 6.52 -7.65 3.94
CA GLU A 18 5.30 -6.84 3.92
C GLU A 18 5.46 -5.59 4.78
N THR A 19 4.92 -4.48 4.29
CA THR A 19 4.78 -3.26 5.08
C THR A 19 3.38 -2.68 4.96
N PHE A 20 2.70 -2.52 6.09
CA PHE A 20 1.44 -1.79 6.20
C PHE A 20 1.62 -0.55 7.08
N ARG A 21 1.61 0.65 6.49
CA ARG A 21 1.89 1.90 7.21
C ARG A 21 0.84 2.97 6.97
N VAL A 22 0.53 3.68 8.04
CA VAL A 22 -0.37 4.85 8.04
C VAL A 22 0.46 6.07 8.44
N HIS A 23 0.47 7.09 7.57
CA HIS A 23 1.13 8.36 7.79
C HIS A 23 0.08 9.47 7.81
N GLU A 24 -0.17 10.04 8.99
CA GLU A 24 -1.13 11.14 9.16
C GLU A 24 -0.40 12.50 9.14
N TYR A 25 -0.45 13.20 8.02
CA TYR A 25 0.04 14.56 7.89
C TYR A 25 -1.09 15.56 8.18
N GLY A 26 -0.81 16.55 9.01
CA GLY A 26 -1.72 17.65 9.32
C GLY A 26 -1.82 18.68 8.18
N PRO A 27 -2.08 19.96 8.51
CA PRO A 27 -1.98 21.05 7.54
C PRO A 27 -0.50 21.24 7.15
N SER A 28 -0.09 20.58 6.08
CA SER A 28 1.28 20.60 5.57
C SER A 28 1.36 21.39 4.27
N VAL A 29 2.50 22.06 4.04
CA VAL A 29 2.69 22.93 2.86
C VAL A 29 2.95 22.11 1.60
N ALA A 30 3.60 20.95 1.73
CA ALA A 30 3.78 19.95 0.68
C ALA A 30 4.07 18.58 1.32
N VAL A 31 3.48 17.51 0.78
CA VAL A 31 3.73 16.13 1.24
C VAL A 31 4.40 15.36 0.11
N THR A 32 5.47 14.62 0.42
CA THR A 32 6.06 13.65 -0.51
C THR A 32 5.89 12.25 0.06
N ALA A 33 5.23 11.38 -0.69
CA ALA A 33 4.96 10.01 -0.26
C ALA A 33 5.47 9.00 -1.30
N ASN A 34 6.39 8.15 -0.85
CA ASN A 34 7.03 7.14 -1.70
C ASN A 34 6.72 5.75 -1.15
N ASN A 35 6.20 4.89 -2.02
CA ASN A 35 5.87 3.51 -1.74
C ASN A 35 6.58 2.58 -2.74
N ARG A 36 7.19 1.49 -2.25
CA ARG A 36 7.92 0.55 -3.10
C ARG A 36 7.76 -0.89 -2.63
N ALA A 37 7.52 -1.80 -3.57
CA ALA A 37 7.63 -3.24 -3.38
C ALA A 37 8.62 -3.84 -4.41
N THR A 38 9.60 -4.60 -3.95
CA THR A 38 10.57 -5.29 -4.82
C THR A 38 10.70 -6.76 -4.42
N ALA A 39 10.47 -7.66 -5.36
CA ALA A 39 10.61 -9.10 -5.16
C ALA A 39 11.55 -9.71 -6.19
N GLU A 40 12.49 -10.53 -5.74
CA GLU A 40 13.48 -11.19 -6.58
C GLU A 40 13.56 -12.69 -6.24
N SER A 41 13.62 -13.54 -7.27
CA SER A 41 13.96 -14.97 -7.12
C SER A 41 15.17 -15.28 -7.99
N VAL A 42 16.24 -15.81 -7.39
CA VAL A 42 17.55 -15.91 -8.04
C VAL A 42 18.10 -17.33 -8.02
N ALA A 43 18.48 -17.82 -9.20
CA ALA A 43 19.25 -19.04 -9.42
C ALA A 43 18.66 -20.34 -8.84
N CYS A 44 17.36 -20.43 -8.61
CA CYS A 44 16.76 -21.61 -7.97
C CYS A 44 16.67 -22.81 -8.92
N SER A 45 16.68 -24.02 -8.35
CA SER A 45 16.60 -25.26 -9.13
C SER A 45 15.18 -25.44 -9.67
N PRO A 46 15.00 -25.97 -10.90
CA PRO A 46 13.67 -26.36 -11.39
C PRO A 46 12.94 -27.36 -10.47
N HIS A 47 13.68 -28.18 -9.72
CA HIS A 47 13.12 -29.14 -8.76
C HIS A 47 12.75 -28.52 -7.40
N ALA A 48 13.21 -27.29 -7.14
CA ALA A 48 12.93 -26.53 -5.92
C ALA A 48 12.79 -25.04 -6.30
N PRO A 49 11.69 -24.66 -6.98
CA PRO A 49 11.49 -23.29 -7.45
C PRO A 49 11.38 -22.35 -6.26
N CYS A 50 11.97 -21.17 -6.39
CA CYS A 50 11.85 -20.14 -5.37
C CYS A 50 10.53 -19.39 -5.45
N ARG A 51 10.16 -18.87 -4.29
CA ARG A 51 9.01 -18.03 -4.09
C ARG A 51 9.42 -16.78 -3.34
N SER A 52 9.18 -15.62 -3.94
CA SER A 52 9.54 -14.32 -3.39
C SER A 52 8.38 -13.34 -3.52
N ILE A 53 7.87 -12.86 -2.39
CA ILE A 53 6.68 -11.99 -2.37
C ILE A 53 6.99 -10.73 -1.58
N ALA A 54 6.74 -9.56 -2.17
CA ALA A 54 6.86 -8.26 -1.50
C ALA A 54 5.55 -7.49 -1.60
N LEU A 55 4.99 -7.07 -0.47
CA LEU A 55 3.73 -6.33 -0.40
C LEU A 55 3.90 -5.01 0.35
N SER A 56 3.58 -3.88 -0.26
CA SER A 56 3.70 -2.56 0.39
C SER A 56 2.40 -1.77 0.33
N PHE A 57 1.75 -1.60 1.48
CA PHE A 57 0.54 -0.79 1.67
C PHE A 57 0.89 0.50 2.42
N GLN A 58 0.76 1.62 1.73
CA GLN A 58 1.00 2.94 2.28
C GLN A 58 -0.29 3.74 2.28
N ILE A 59 -0.75 4.16 3.46
CA ILE A 59 -1.87 5.06 3.65
C ILE A 59 -1.32 6.42 4.09
N VAL A 60 -1.70 7.47 3.37
CA VAL A 60 -1.26 8.83 3.62
C VAL A 60 -2.50 9.70 3.77
N THR A 61 -2.62 10.40 4.89
CA THR A 61 -3.65 11.43 5.07
C THR A 61 -3.00 12.79 5.09
N THR A 62 -3.60 13.78 4.45
CA THR A 62 -3.15 15.17 4.45
C THR A 62 -4.37 16.09 4.53
N SER A 63 -4.23 17.21 5.21
CA SER A 63 -5.31 18.16 5.43
C SER A 63 -4.90 19.60 5.12
N GLY A 64 -5.89 20.48 4.96
CA GLY A 64 -5.68 21.92 4.78
C GLY A 64 -5.58 22.36 3.31
N ARG A 65 -5.26 23.64 3.13
CA ARG A 65 -5.25 24.33 1.81
C ARG A 65 -4.36 23.65 0.76
N ASN A 66 -3.28 23.03 1.20
CA ASN A 66 -2.28 22.40 0.34
C ASN A 66 -2.40 20.86 0.32
N ALA A 67 -3.50 20.29 0.84
CA ALA A 67 -3.70 18.83 0.86
C ALA A 67 -3.69 18.19 -0.55
N ARG A 68 -3.95 18.99 -1.60
CA ARG A 68 -3.84 18.56 -3.01
C ARG A 68 -2.41 18.60 -3.55
N LEU A 69 -1.48 19.28 -2.88
CA LEU A 69 -0.08 19.40 -3.27
C LEU A 69 0.73 18.26 -2.67
N ILE A 70 0.40 17.04 -3.11
CA ILE A 70 1.11 15.82 -2.73
C ILE A 70 1.83 15.24 -3.94
N ASN A 71 3.13 15.00 -3.78
CA ASN A 71 3.93 14.28 -4.77
C ASN A 71 4.04 12.80 -4.35
N THR A 72 3.45 11.92 -5.15
CA THR A 72 3.38 10.49 -4.84
C THR A 72 4.14 9.65 -5.86
N THR A 73 5.03 8.79 -5.37
CA THR A 73 5.65 7.75 -6.19
C THR A 73 5.24 6.38 -5.67
N ASN A 74 4.72 5.53 -6.57
CA ASN A 74 4.37 4.14 -6.24
C ASN A 74 5.01 3.17 -7.23
N ILE A 75 5.93 2.32 -6.75
CA ILE A 75 6.74 1.41 -7.57
C ILE A 75 6.53 -0.04 -7.13
N SER A 76 6.34 -0.93 -8.09
CA SER A 76 6.41 -2.38 -7.87
C SER A 76 7.32 -3.02 -8.92
N ARG A 77 8.16 -3.96 -8.49
CA ARG A 77 9.08 -4.71 -9.36
C ARG A 77 9.21 -6.17 -8.90
N ALA A 78 8.84 -7.10 -9.78
CA ALA A 78 9.11 -8.53 -9.63
C ALA A 78 10.15 -9.00 -10.65
N LEU A 79 11.10 -9.85 -10.24
CA LEU A 79 12.14 -10.38 -11.13
C LEU A 79 12.47 -11.85 -10.85
N ASN A 80 12.54 -12.64 -11.92
CA ASN A 80 13.08 -14.00 -11.90
C ASN A 80 14.44 -13.99 -12.62
N GLU A 81 15.53 -14.23 -11.89
CA GLU A 81 16.88 -14.29 -12.45
C GLU A 81 17.36 -15.74 -12.52
N HIS A 82 17.63 -16.22 -13.74
CA HIS A 82 18.12 -17.58 -13.98
C HIS A 82 17.29 -18.68 -13.29
N CYS A 83 15.97 -18.46 -13.18
CA CYS A 83 15.04 -19.42 -12.59
C CYS A 83 13.78 -19.54 -13.45
N ALA A 84 13.63 -20.70 -14.10
CA ALA A 84 12.39 -21.08 -14.77
C ALA A 84 11.43 -21.67 -13.72
N GLY A 85 10.20 -21.15 -13.66
CA GLY A 85 9.16 -21.63 -12.73
C GLY A 85 9.18 -21.00 -11.34
N CYS A 86 10.02 -19.97 -11.09
CA CYS A 86 9.95 -19.21 -9.85
C CYS A 86 8.66 -18.39 -9.73
N GLU A 87 8.09 -18.38 -8.53
CA GLU A 87 6.90 -17.62 -8.14
C GLU A 87 7.32 -16.28 -7.51
N THR A 88 7.43 -15.22 -8.31
CA THR A 88 7.81 -13.90 -7.81
C THR A 88 6.70 -12.89 -7.97
N PHE A 89 6.39 -12.14 -6.90
CA PHE A 89 5.33 -11.14 -6.92
C PHE A 89 5.67 -9.92 -6.08
N ALA A 90 5.47 -8.74 -6.66
CA ALA A 90 5.53 -7.48 -5.95
C ALA A 90 4.21 -6.71 -6.12
N GLY A 91 3.62 -6.28 -5.01
CA GLY A 91 2.39 -5.51 -4.97
C GLY A 91 2.58 -4.23 -4.17
N SER A 92 2.38 -3.07 -4.80
CA SER A 92 2.51 -1.77 -4.14
C SER A 92 1.21 -0.97 -4.23
N TYR A 93 0.60 -0.69 -3.08
CA TYR A 93 -0.71 -0.05 -2.92
C TYR A 93 -0.56 1.24 -2.12
N GLN A 94 -0.87 2.37 -2.72
CA GLN A 94 -0.74 3.67 -2.08
C GLN A 94 -2.10 4.37 -2.05
N PHE A 95 -2.51 4.82 -0.87
CA PHE A 95 -3.76 5.51 -0.63
C PHE A 95 -3.46 6.93 -0.15
N VAL A 96 -4.08 7.91 -0.78
CA VAL A 96 -3.95 9.32 -0.41
C VAL A 96 -5.33 9.84 -0.05
N VAL A 97 -5.50 10.24 1.21
CA VAL A 97 -6.68 10.92 1.71
C VAL A 97 -6.36 12.40 1.83
N ALA A 98 -6.99 13.23 1.01
CA ALA A 98 -6.81 14.68 1.05
C ALA A 98 -8.10 15.36 1.50
N THR A 99 -8.03 16.14 2.58
CA THR A 99 -9.18 16.87 3.13
C THR A 99 -8.93 18.38 3.20
N PRO A 100 -9.95 19.22 3.00
CA PRO A 100 -9.79 20.68 3.03
C PRO A 100 -9.52 21.24 4.44
N ARG A 101 -9.97 20.52 5.48
CA ARG A 101 -9.82 20.89 6.89
C ARG A 101 -9.11 19.78 7.66
N ALA A 102 -8.68 20.09 8.88
CA ALA A 102 -8.06 19.15 9.80
C ALA A 102 -8.85 17.84 9.84
N PHE A 103 -8.14 16.75 9.58
CA PHE A 103 -8.68 15.41 9.50
C PHE A 103 -7.73 14.46 10.19
N THR A 104 -8.30 13.60 11.02
CA THR A 104 -7.61 12.48 11.62
C THR A 104 -8.52 11.27 11.49
N LEU A 105 -7.93 10.10 11.32
CA LEU A 105 -8.70 8.86 11.30
C LEU A 105 -9.40 8.67 12.65
N SER A 106 -10.61 8.10 12.66
CA SER A 106 -11.23 7.70 13.92
C SER A 106 -10.45 6.55 14.58
N GLY A 107 -10.59 6.38 15.90
CA GLY A 107 -10.00 5.23 16.61
C GLY A 107 -10.44 3.90 16.00
N ARG A 108 -11.74 3.77 15.71
CA ARG A 108 -12.32 2.62 15.00
C ARG A 108 -11.68 2.38 13.64
N ALA A 109 -11.43 3.42 12.85
CA ALA A 109 -10.78 3.26 11.54
C ALA A 109 -9.33 2.80 11.68
N ARG A 110 -8.59 3.27 12.68
CA ARG A 110 -7.23 2.77 12.96
C ARG A 110 -7.26 1.29 13.35
N ASP A 111 -8.24 0.87 14.15
CA ASP A 111 -8.40 -0.54 14.54
C ASP A 111 -8.75 -1.43 13.33
N GLU A 112 -9.67 -0.96 12.47
CA GLU A 112 -10.03 -1.66 11.22
C GLU A 112 -8.81 -1.76 10.27
N LEU A 113 -8.04 -0.68 10.10
CA LEU A 113 -6.78 -0.68 9.32
C LEU A 113 -5.75 -1.64 9.92
N ALA A 114 -5.59 -1.66 11.24
CA ALA A 114 -4.70 -2.60 11.91
C ALA A 114 -5.13 -4.06 11.68
N GLY A 115 -6.44 -4.32 11.62
CA GLY A 115 -7.00 -5.61 11.23
C GLY A 115 -6.64 -6.01 9.80
N LEU A 116 -6.74 -5.08 8.85
CA LEU A 116 -6.35 -5.29 7.45
C LEU A 116 -4.85 -5.54 7.32
N GLY A 117 -4.01 -4.80 8.06
CA GLY A 117 -2.57 -5.04 8.12
C GLY A 117 -2.22 -6.42 8.67
N ARG A 118 -2.91 -6.88 9.72
CA ARG A 118 -2.74 -8.26 10.23
C ARG A 118 -3.11 -9.32 9.18
N ARG A 119 -4.15 -9.09 8.38
CA ARG A 119 -4.54 -9.98 7.27
C ARG A 119 -3.50 -9.99 6.15
N ALA A 120 -2.89 -8.85 5.83
CA ALA A 120 -1.76 -8.77 4.89
C ALA A 120 -0.57 -9.57 5.42
N ALA A 121 -0.18 -9.37 6.68
CA ALA A 121 0.93 -10.08 7.32
C ALA A 121 0.70 -11.60 7.39
N ALA A 122 -0.56 -12.04 7.54
CA ALA A 122 -0.90 -13.46 7.55
C ALA A 122 -0.61 -14.18 6.22
N LEU A 123 -0.44 -13.46 5.11
CA LEU A 123 0.00 -14.05 3.84
C LEU A 123 1.41 -14.64 3.92
N ARG A 124 2.24 -14.20 4.88
CA ARG A 124 3.58 -14.74 5.11
C ARG A 124 3.59 -16.25 5.38
N SER A 125 2.60 -16.75 6.12
CA SER A 125 2.47 -18.17 6.44
C SER A 125 1.60 -18.94 5.45
N SER A 126 1.07 -18.27 4.42
CA SER A 126 0.18 -18.86 3.43
C SER A 126 0.91 -19.70 2.39
N SER A 127 0.34 -20.85 2.06
CA SER A 127 0.75 -21.69 0.92
C SER A 127 0.00 -21.38 -0.37
N LEU A 128 -0.83 -20.32 -0.38
CA LEU A 128 -1.63 -19.95 -1.55
C LEU A 128 -0.73 -19.71 -2.79
N PRO A 129 -1.15 -20.13 -3.98
CA PRO A 129 -0.51 -19.74 -5.23
C PRO A 129 -0.39 -18.20 -5.38
N VAL A 130 0.62 -17.72 -6.12
CA VAL A 130 0.87 -16.27 -6.27
C VAL A 130 -0.31 -15.50 -6.86
N ASP A 131 -1.06 -16.08 -7.80
CA ASP A 131 -2.27 -15.46 -8.37
C ASP A 131 -3.35 -15.22 -7.29
N ARG A 132 -3.50 -16.17 -6.35
CA ARG A 132 -4.41 -16.05 -5.21
C ARG A 132 -3.92 -15.02 -4.20
N ILE A 133 -2.61 -14.92 -3.97
CA ILE A 133 -2.03 -13.86 -3.14
C ILE A 133 -2.30 -12.49 -3.74
N ARG A 134 -2.11 -12.35 -5.06
CA ARG A 134 -2.44 -11.11 -5.77
C ARG A 134 -3.90 -10.74 -5.60
N GLN A 135 -4.82 -11.68 -5.82
CA GLN A 135 -6.26 -11.45 -5.62
C GLN A 135 -6.57 -11.01 -4.19
N TYR A 136 -5.98 -11.67 -3.19
CA TYR A 136 -6.18 -11.32 -1.79
C TYR A 136 -5.63 -9.93 -1.45
N ALA A 137 -4.44 -9.58 -1.97
CA ALA A 137 -3.88 -8.24 -1.79
C ALA A 137 -4.73 -7.16 -2.47
N ASP A 138 -5.29 -7.45 -3.65
CA ASP A 138 -6.23 -6.57 -4.35
C ASP A 138 -7.56 -6.40 -3.59
N GLU A 139 -8.05 -7.45 -2.94
CA GLU A 139 -9.20 -7.41 -2.03
C GLU A 139 -8.93 -6.55 -0.80
N LEU A 140 -7.81 -6.77 -0.11
CA LEU A 140 -7.38 -5.93 1.00
C LEU A 140 -7.29 -4.47 0.60
N ALA A 141 -6.71 -4.17 -0.57
CA ALA A 141 -6.62 -2.80 -1.06
C ALA A 141 -8.01 -2.15 -1.27
N ARG A 142 -8.99 -2.90 -1.77
CA ARG A 142 -10.38 -2.42 -1.92
C ARG A 142 -11.04 -2.18 -0.57
N GLU A 143 -10.82 -3.05 0.41
CA GLU A 143 -11.33 -2.87 1.77
C GLU A 143 -10.72 -1.63 2.45
N VAL A 144 -9.40 -1.44 2.31
CA VAL A 144 -8.72 -0.20 2.75
C VAL A 144 -9.34 1.01 2.09
N LYS A 145 -9.53 1.02 0.76
CA LYS A 145 -10.14 2.15 0.06
C LYS A 145 -11.54 2.44 0.58
N THR A 146 -12.38 1.41 0.74
CA THR A 146 -13.76 1.55 1.23
C THR A 146 -13.80 2.16 2.64
N LEU A 147 -12.89 1.71 3.51
CA LEU A 147 -12.73 2.27 4.85
C LEU A 147 -12.33 3.74 4.80
N LEU A 148 -11.34 4.10 3.98
CA LEU A 148 -10.87 5.48 3.85
C LEU A 148 -11.93 6.39 3.20
N ASP A 149 -12.68 5.91 2.21
CA ASP A 149 -13.79 6.64 1.58
C ASP A 149 -14.85 7.01 2.63
N ARG A 150 -15.18 6.05 3.51
CA ARG A 150 -16.15 6.25 4.61
C ARG A 150 -15.66 7.29 5.62
N GLU A 151 -14.37 7.28 5.96
CA GLU A 151 -13.80 8.26 6.89
C GLU A 151 -13.70 9.65 6.24
N ALA A 152 -13.28 9.73 4.98
CA ALA A 152 -13.20 10.98 4.23
C ALA A 152 -14.58 11.64 4.06
N ALA A 153 -15.64 10.85 3.84
CA ALA A 153 -17.01 11.37 3.74
C ALA A 153 -17.53 12.02 5.05
N ARG A 154 -16.92 11.70 6.20
CA ARG A 154 -17.22 12.32 7.50
C ARG A 154 -16.36 13.54 7.79
N ALA A 155 -15.32 13.79 6.98
CA ALA A 155 -14.45 14.93 7.18
C ALA A 155 -15.22 16.24 6.91
N PRO A 156 -14.93 17.32 7.67
CA PRO A 156 -15.54 18.61 7.41
C PRO A 156 -15.26 19.08 5.98
N ARG A 157 -16.32 19.47 5.26
CA ARG A 157 -16.20 20.03 3.91
C ARG A 157 -15.56 21.42 3.94
N GLY A 158 -15.05 21.83 2.79
CA GLY A 158 -14.71 23.21 2.50
C GLY A 158 -15.89 24.14 2.81
N GLY A 159 -15.60 25.30 3.37
CA GLY A 159 -16.60 26.39 3.41
C GLY A 159 -16.32 27.32 2.24
N GLY A 160 -17.36 27.72 1.49
CA GLY A 160 -17.23 28.57 0.29
C GLY A 160 -16.62 29.96 0.51
N SER A 161 -16.16 30.28 1.72
CA SER A 161 -15.42 31.50 2.05
C SER A 161 -13.92 31.42 1.74
N ASP A 162 -13.35 30.22 1.51
CA ASP A 162 -11.93 30.04 1.17
C ASP A 162 -11.80 29.16 -0.08
N PRO A 163 -11.54 29.75 -1.28
CA PRO A 163 -11.43 29.03 -2.54
C PRO A 163 -10.38 27.91 -2.56
N LEU A 164 -9.34 28.02 -1.73
CA LEU A 164 -8.29 27.00 -1.60
C LEU A 164 -8.70 25.82 -0.70
N ALA A 165 -9.74 26.01 0.11
CA ALA A 165 -10.36 24.96 0.90
C ALA A 165 -11.67 24.47 0.26
N ASP A 166 -12.07 24.99 -0.89
CA ASP A 166 -13.32 24.66 -1.59
C ASP A 166 -13.16 23.37 -2.42
N PHE A 167 -12.98 22.26 -1.72
CA PHE A 167 -13.01 20.95 -2.34
C PHE A 167 -13.58 19.86 -1.43
N ASP A 168 -14.15 18.84 -2.05
CA ASP A 168 -14.60 17.64 -1.34
C ASP A 168 -13.40 16.77 -0.91
N PRO A 169 -13.45 16.16 0.30
CA PRO A 169 -12.52 15.11 0.69
C PRO A 169 -12.38 14.05 -0.40
N THR A 170 -11.14 13.72 -0.76
CA THR A 170 -10.85 12.73 -1.81
C THR A 170 -9.98 11.61 -1.29
N VAL A 171 -10.21 10.40 -1.80
CA VAL A 171 -9.35 9.24 -1.60
C VAL A 171 -8.90 8.75 -2.96
N THR A 172 -7.60 8.88 -3.23
CA THR A 172 -6.98 8.35 -4.44
C THR A 172 -6.21 7.10 -4.09
N MET A 173 -6.43 6.02 -4.84
CA MET A 173 -5.67 4.79 -4.72
C MET A 173 -4.82 4.62 -5.98
N HIS A 174 -3.50 4.57 -5.80
CA HIS A 174 -2.56 4.18 -6.83
C HIS A 174 -2.16 2.72 -6.60
N ARG A 175 -2.36 1.89 -7.62
CA ARG A 175 -1.94 0.48 -7.61
C ARG A 175 -0.85 0.27 -8.65
N HIS A 176 0.31 -0.26 -8.25
CA HIS A 176 1.36 -0.69 -9.16
C HIS A 176 1.65 -2.17 -8.98
N VAL A 177 1.50 -2.93 -10.06
CA VAL A 177 1.86 -4.34 -10.15
C VAL A 177 2.48 -4.54 -11.53
N ARG A 178 3.75 -4.97 -11.57
CA ARG A 178 4.50 -5.30 -12.78
C ARG A 178 5.11 -6.68 -12.63
#